data_AF-A0A926C0U4-F1
#
_entry.id   AF-A0A926C0U4-F1
#
_cell.length_a   1.000
_cell.length_b   1.000
_cell.length_c   1.000
_cell.angle_alpha   90.00
_cell.angle_beta   90.00
_cell.angle_gamma   90.00
#
_symmetry.space_group_name_H-M   'P 1'
#
loop_
_entity.id
_entity.type
_entity.pdbx_description
1 polymer ?
#
loop_
_entity_poly.entity_id
_entity_poly.type
_entity_poly.pdbx_seq_one_letter_code
_entity_poly.pdbx_strand_id
1 'polypeptide(L)'
;MKKHLLATLFLTAFAPVFAQTIVQRDPQIAELVGQISADSLRAHINGLVSFGTRSTLSVSTDTKRGIGASRQWVLGKFSQYAKQSGGRMTAVIDTWTLPADGRRIDKPTEIGNVLATLKGTDPADDRIFIVQGHIDSRVTNVMNRESDAPGANDDGSGTAAVIELARVMSKSQFPATIIFAVVSG
;
A
#
# COMPACT_ATOMS: atom_id res chain seq x y z
N MET A 1 48.74 -39.05 -62.24
CA MET A 1 48.37 -39.22 -60.82
C MET A 1 47.39 -38.11 -60.45
N LYS A 2 46.23 -38.47 -59.89
CA LYS A 2 45.00 -37.66 -59.83
C LYS A 2 45.13 -36.51 -58.81
N LYS A 3 44.70 -35.29 -59.18
CA LYS A 3 44.58 -34.13 -58.28
C LYS A 3 43.23 -34.20 -57.57
N HIS A 4 43.22 -34.38 -56.25
CA HIS A 4 42.02 -34.36 -55.44
C HIS A 4 41.76 -32.93 -54.96
N LEU A 5 40.67 -32.32 -55.42
CA LEU A 5 40.18 -31.02 -54.95
C LEU A 5 39.33 -31.28 -53.69
N LEU A 6 39.82 -30.92 -52.51
CA LEU A 6 39.04 -30.97 -51.27
C LEU A 6 38.07 -29.78 -51.26
N ALA A 7 36.78 -30.05 -51.42
CA ALA A 7 35.73 -29.05 -51.23
C ALA A 7 35.33 -29.05 -49.74
N THR A 8 35.73 -27.99 -49.01
CA THR A 8 35.36 -27.80 -47.61
C THR A 8 33.91 -27.29 -47.55
N LEU A 9 32.98 -28.15 -47.15
CA LEU A 9 31.57 -27.78 -46.94
C LEU A 9 31.46 -27.00 -45.62
N PHE A 10 31.29 -25.68 -45.68
CA PHE A 10 30.96 -24.87 -44.51
C PHE A 10 29.49 -25.09 -44.14
N LEU A 11 29.25 -25.87 -43.09
CA LEU A 11 27.92 -26.02 -42.47
C LEU A 11 27.65 -24.79 -41.59
N THR A 12 26.89 -23.82 -42.08
CA THR A 12 26.43 -22.67 -41.28
C THR A 12 25.26 -23.12 -40.40
N ALA A 13 25.52 -23.30 -39.10
CA ALA A 13 24.46 -23.50 -38.12
C ALA A 13 23.66 -22.20 -37.96
N PHE A 14 22.44 -22.17 -38.49
CA PHE A 14 21.47 -21.10 -38.20
C PHE A 14 20.93 -21.30 -36.78
N ALA A 15 21.50 -20.60 -35.81
CA ALA A 15 20.87 -20.43 -34.51
C ALA A 15 19.71 -19.42 -34.65
N PRO A 16 18.51 -19.69 -34.11
CA PRO A 16 17.45 -18.71 -34.07
C PRO A 16 17.90 -17.51 -33.21
N VAL A 17 18.10 -16.36 -33.83
CA VAL A 17 18.35 -15.10 -33.14
C VAL A 17 16.99 -14.57 -32.68
N PHE A 18 16.67 -14.76 -31.40
CA PHE A 18 15.54 -14.06 -30.79
C PHE A 18 15.94 -12.57 -30.66
N ALA A 19 15.23 -11.69 -31.37
CA ALA A 19 15.39 -10.26 -31.19
C ALA A 19 15.04 -9.90 -29.74
N GLN A 20 15.94 -9.21 -29.03
CA GLN A 20 15.66 -8.71 -27.70
C GLN A 20 14.55 -7.65 -27.78
N THR A 21 13.43 -7.88 -27.10
CA THR A 21 12.43 -6.83 -26.86
C THR A 21 13.01 -5.83 -25.87
N ILE A 22 13.37 -4.64 -26.36
CA ILE A 22 13.78 -3.54 -25.48
C ILE A 22 12.52 -3.05 -24.76
N VAL A 23 12.41 -3.34 -23.47
CA VAL A 23 11.36 -2.75 -22.63
C VAL A 23 11.79 -1.32 -22.30
N GLN A 24 11.24 -0.35 -23.02
CA GLN A 24 11.43 1.07 -22.70
C GLN A 24 10.58 1.42 -21.47
N ARG A 25 11.22 1.41 -20.29
CA ARG A 25 10.56 1.82 -19.04
C ARG A 25 10.55 3.34 -18.95
N ASP A 26 9.45 3.90 -18.47
CA ASP A 26 9.41 5.31 -18.08
C ASP A 26 10.42 5.54 -16.93
N PRO A 27 11.36 6.49 -17.07
CA PRO A 27 12.43 6.70 -16.09
C PRO A 27 11.89 7.17 -14.73
N GLN A 28 10.83 7.99 -14.71
CA GLN A 28 10.23 8.46 -13.46
C GLN A 28 9.53 7.31 -12.72
N ILE A 29 8.83 6.44 -13.46
CA ILE A 29 8.22 5.24 -12.86
C ILE A 29 9.32 4.30 -12.32
N ALA A 30 10.39 4.08 -13.08
CA ALA A 30 11.50 3.23 -12.65
C ALA A 30 12.18 3.76 -11.38
N GLU A 31 12.35 5.08 -11.27
CA GLU A 31 12.87 5.73 -10.07
C GLU A 31 11.96 5.53 -8.85
N LEU A 32 10.65 5.75 -9.00
CA LEU A 32 9.67 5.54 -7.92
C LEU A 32 9.65 4.09 -7.44
N VAL A 33 9.66 3.13 -8.38
CA VAL A 33 9.73 1.69 -8.05
C VAL A 33 11.04 1.37 -7.33
N GLY A 34 12.17 1.96 -7.74
CA GLY A 34 13.46 1.78 -7.09
C GLY A 34 13.53 2.32 -5.66
N GLN A 35 12.62 3.22 -5.26
CA GLN A 35 12.54 3.74 -3.90
C GLN A 35 11.75 2.85 -2.94
N ILE A 36 11.02 1.83 -3.44
CA ILE A 36 10.27 0.89 -2.60
C ILE A 36 11.25 0.01 -1.81
N SER A 37 10.99 -0.16 -0.51
CA SER A 37 11.85 -0.92 0.38
C SER A 37 11.10 -2.10 1.01
N ALA A 38 11.62 -3.31 0.79
CA ALA A 38 11.12 -4.52 1.45
C ALA A 38 11.24 -4.43 2.98
N ASP A 39 12.27 -3.75 3.49
CA ASP A 39 12.46 -3.56 4.93
C ASP A 39 11.41 -2.59 5.50
N SER A 40 11.09 -1.50 4.78
CA SER A 40 10.00 -0.60 5.16
C SER A 40 8.66 -1.32 5.20
N LEU A 41 8.34 -2.09 4.15
CA LEU A 41 7.12 -2.89 4.08
C LEU A 41 7.01 -3.88 5.25
N ARG A 42 8.08 -4.63 5.53
CA ARG A 42 8.12 -5.54 6.68
C ARG A 42 7.94 -4.81 8.01
N ALA A 43 8.59 -3.65 8.17
CA ALA A 43 8.45 -2.83 9.37
C ALA A 43 7.01 -2.31 9.53
N HIS A 44 6.32 -1.94 8.44
CA HIS A 44 4.92 -1.53 8.51
C HIS A 44 4.00 -2.69 8.90
N ILE A 45 4.19 -3.87 8.30
CA ILE A 45 3.43 -5.08 8.67
C ILE A 45 3.64 -5.42 10.15
N ASN A 46 4.89 -5.44 10.61
CA ASN A 46 5.20 -5.71 12.03
C ASN A 46 4.57 -4.67 12.96
N GLY A 47 4.58 -3.39 12.57
CA GLY A 47 3.88 -2.32 13.29
C GLY A 47 2.39 -2.60 13.42
N LEU A 48 1.72 -2.97 12.33
CA LEU A 48 0.30 -3.31 12.33
C LEU A 48 -0.01 -4.56 13.17
N VAL A 49 0.82 -5.60 13.07
CA VAL A 49 0.70 -6.84 13.86
C VAL A 49 0.85 -6.56 15.36
N SER A 50 1.69 -5.60 15.76
CA SER A 50 2.00 -5.33 17.16
C SER A 50 0.83 -4.82 18.01
N PHE A 51 -0.26 -4.35 17.38
CA PHE A 51 -1.47 -3.94 18.09
C PHE A 51 -2.28 -5.14 18.63
N GLY A 52 -1.86 -6.37 18.32
CA GLY A 52 -2.47 -7.63 18.76
C GLY A 52 -3.79 -7.94 18.05
N THR A 53 -4.75 -7.02 18.09
CA THR A 53 -5.97 -7.06 17.27
C THR A 53 -6.26 -5.68 16.70
N ARG A 54 -6.86 -5.65 15.51
CA ARG A 54 -7.42 -4.42 14.92
C ARG A 54 -8.90 -4.63 14.59
N SER A 55 -9.61 -5.44 15.36
CA SER A 55 -11.06 -5.62 15.16
C SER A 55 -11.77 -4.28 15.23
N THR A 56 -12.71 -4.05 14.32
CA THR A 56 -13.62 -2.89 14.32
C THR A 56 -14.29 -2.69 15.68
N LEU A 57 -14.50 -3.77 16.44
CA LEU A 57 -15.13 -3.77 17.76
C LEU A 57 -14.14 -3.71 18.94
N SER A 58 -12.84 -3.74 18.67
CA SER A 58 -11.79 -3.69 19.70
C SER A 58 -11.72 -2.31 20.37
N VAL A 59 -10.90 -2.20 21.42
CA VAL A 59 -10.71 -0.96 22.16
C VAL A 59 -10.25 0.20 21.24
N SER A 60 -10.88 1.37 21.40
CA SER A 60 -10.57 2.58 20.62
C SER A 60 -9.76 3.62 21.41
N THR A 61 -9.70 3.48 22.73
CA THR A 61 -9.07 4.47 23.64
C THR A 61 -7.67 4.06 24.12
N ASP A 62 -7.27 2.81 23.90
CA ASP A 62 -5.93 2.32 24.24
C ASP A 62 -4.92 2.86 23.21
N THR A 63 -3.71 3.18 23.68
CA THR A 63 -2.65 3.79 22.85
C THR A 63 -1.71 2.76 22.20
N LYS A 64 -1.81 1.49 22.61
CA LYS A 64 -0.93 0.39 22.21
C LYS A 64 -1.66 -0.81 21.63
N ARG A 65 -2.97 -0.95 21.86
CA ARG A 65 -3.79 -2.08 21.41
C ARG A 65 -5.04 -1.62 20.69
N GLY A 66 -5.51 -2.42 19.74
CA GLY A 66 -6.83 -2.23 19.13
C GLY A 66 -6.84 -1.25 17.96
N ILE A 67 -8.05 -1.09 17.41
CA ILE A 67 -8.31 -0.32 16.20
C ILE A 67 -8.00 1.18 16.37
N GLY A 68 -8.19 1.73 17.58
CA GLY A 68 -7.88 3.13 17.87
C GLY A 68 -6.39 3.41 17.75
N ALA A 69 -5.57 2.63 18.45
CA ALA A 69 -4.11 2.72 18.40
C ALA A 69 -3.58 2.57 16.97
N SER A 70 -4.11 1.59 16.20
CA SER A 70 -3.64 1.36 14.83
C SER A 70 -3.98 2.52 13.89
N ARG A 71 -5.18 3.11 13.99
CA ARG A 71 -5.56 4.29 13.18
C ARG A 71 -4.64 5.48 13.48
N GLN A 72 -4.38 5.75 14.75
CA GLN A 72 -3.49 6.85 15.16
C GLN A 72 -2.05 6.62 14.68
N TRP A 73 -1.58 5.38 14.71
CA TRP A 73 -0.25 5.04 14.21
C TRP A 73 -0.12 5.28 12.70
N VAL A 74 -1.11 4.87 11.90
CA VAL A 74 -1.13 5.14 10.46
C VAL A 74 -1.22 6.65 10.18
N LEU A 75 -2.06 7.39 10.92
CA LEU A 75 -2.11 8.84 10.82
C LEU A 75 -0.74 9.47 11.07
N GLY A 76 0.00 8.96 12.07
CA GLY A 76 1.37 9.38 12.36
C GLY A 76 2.33 9.14 11.19
N LYS A 77 2.24 7.98 10.52
CA LYS A 77 3.02 7.68 9.31
C LYS A 77 2.71 8.64 8.17
N PHE A 78 1.43 8.84 7.86
CA PHE A 78 1.01 9.80 6.84
C PHE A 78 1.44 11.23 7.16
N SER A 79 1.28 11.66 8.41
CA SER A 79 1.73 12.98 8.88
C SER A 79 3.24 13.14 8.78
N GLN A 80 4.02 12.08 9.04
CA GLN A 80 5.47 12.08 8.86
C GLN A 80 5.85 12.30 7.40
N TYR A 81 5.19 11.63 6.47
CA TYR A 81 5.49 11.75 5.04
C TYR A 81 4.95 13.05 4.45
N ALA A 82 3.90 13.63 5.02
CA ALA A 82 3.34 14.92 4.60
C ALA A 82 4.34 16.07 4.76
N LYS A 83 5.22 15.99 5.77
CA LYS A 83 6.30 16.96 5.98
C LYS A 83 7.27 17.05 4.80
N GLN A 84 7.32 16.02 3.96
CA GLN A 84 8.23 15.93 2.81
C GLN A 84 7.57 16.35 1.49
N SER A 85 6.28 16.69 1.51
CA SER A 85 5.50 16.95 0.28
C SER A 85 5.45 18.42 -0.14
N GLY A 86 6.20 19.30 0.53
CA GLY A 86 6.13 20.74 0.31
C GLY A 86 4.73 21.32 0.58
N GLY A 87 4.00 20.77 1.55
CA GLY A 87 2.66 21.22 1.93
C GLY A 87 1.50 20.69 1.07
N ARG A 88 1.78 19.89 0.03
CA ARG A 88 0.73 19.33 -0.84
C ARG A 88 -0.04 18.13 -0.26
N MET A 89 0.49 17.46 0.77
CA MET A 89 -0.16 16.31 1.37
C MET A 89 -0.75 16.66 2.73
N THR A 90 -2.01 16.30 2.94
CA THR A 90 -2.69 16.36 4.24
C THR A 90 -3.02 14.96 4.71
N ALA A 91 -3.19 14.78 6.03
CA ALA A 91 -3.56 13.50 6.62
C ALA A 91 -4.62 13.70 7.70
N VAL A 92 -5.69 12.90 7.69
CA VAL A 92 -6.82 12.99 8.63
C VAL A 92 -7.37 11.61 8.94
N ILE A 93 -8.13 11.50 10.03
CA ILE A 93 -9.03 10.37 10.26
C ILE A 93 -10.44 10.88 9.97
N ASP A 94 -11.06 10.34 8.93
CA ASP A 94 -12.45 10.62 8.56
C ASP A 94 -13.37 9.66 9.32
N THR A 95 -14.13 10.20 10.28
CA THR A 95 -14.89 9.41 11.26
C THR A 95 -16.40 9.53 11.09
N TRP A 96 -17.11 8.43 11.32
CA TRP A 96 -18.56 8.40 11.44
C TRP A 96 -19.01 7.38 12.49
N THR A 97 -20.22 7.54 13.02
CA THR A 97 -20.82 6.53 13.91
C THR A 97 -21.67 5.56 13.10
N LEU A 98 -21.30 4.29 13.10
CA LEU A 98 -22.09 3.23 12.49
C LEU A 98 -23.12 2.72 13.51
N PRO A 99 -24.44 2.74 13.21
CA PRO A 99 -25.47 2.22 14.10
C PRO A 99 -25.34 0.71 14.30
N ALA A 100 -25.91 0.20 15.39
CA ALA A 100 -26.00 -1.24 15.62
C ALA A 100 -26.85 -1.91 14.53
N ASP A 101 -26.37 -3.03 14.01
CA ASP A 101 -27.05 -3.85 12.99
C ASP A 101 -27.48 -5.22 13.53
N GLY A 102 -27.13 -5.54 14.78
CA GLY A 102 -27.43 -6.82 15.43
C GLY A 102 -26.66 -8.02 14.84
N ARG A 103 -25.68 -7.78 13.96
CA ARG A 103 -24.91 -8.80 13.24
C ARG A 103 -23.41 -8.68 13.46
N ARG A 104 -22.85 -7.54 13.08
CA ARG A 104 -21.40 -7.24 13.18
C ARG A 104 -21.12 -6.04 14.07
N ILE A 105 -22.15 -5.26 14.38
CA ILE A 105 -22.12 -4.09 15.26
C ILE A 105 -23.29 -4.24 16.25
N ASP A 106 -22.97 -4.47 17.52
CA ASP A 106 -23.95 -4.67 18.61
C ASP A 106 -24.37 -3.35 19.29
N LYS A 107 -23.57 -2.30 19.18
CA LYS A 107 -23.85 -0.95 19.68
C LYS A 107 -23.27 0.11 18.73
N PRO A 108 -23.80 1.34 18.73
CA PRO A 108 -23.21 2.43 17.95
C PRO A 108 -21.69 2.50 18.15
N THR A 109 -20.95 2.40 17.05
CA THR A 109 -19.49 2.27 17.06
C THR A 109 -18.88 3.32 16.13
N GLU A 110 -17.89 4.06 16.62
CA GLU A 110 -17.15 5.01 15.80
C GLU A 110 -16.19 4.28 14.85
N ILE A 111 -16.40 4.48 13.57
CA ILE A 111 -15.54 4.00 12.49
C ILE A 111 -14.70 5.19 12.00
N GLY A 112 -13.50 4.89 11.52
CA GLY A 112 -12.58 5.91 11.01
C GLY A 112 -11.72 5.37 9.89
N ASN A 113 -11.71 6.04 8.76
CA ASN A 113 -10.75 5.80 7.68
C ASN A 113 -9.59 6.77 7.84
N VAL A 114 -8.35 6.29 7.77
CA VAL A 114 -7.17 7.15 7.77
C VAL A 114 -6.85 7.52 6.33
N LEU A 115 -6.93 8.80 6.00
CA LEU A 115 -6.76 9.30 4.65
C LEU A 115 -5.54 10.20 4.58
N ALA A 116 -4.70 10.00 3.55
CA ALA A 116 -3.72 10.98 3.13
C ALA A 116 -4.01 11.45 1.71
N THR A 117 -4.21 12.76 1.53
CA THR A 117 -4.53 13.36 0.24
C THR A 117 -3.32 14.14 -0.27
N LEU A 118 -2.68 13.64 -1.32
CA LEU A 118 -1.61 14.33 -2.04
C LEU A 118 -2.25 15.13 -3.19
N LYS A 119 -2.32 16.46 -3.01
CA LYS A 119 -2.92 17.37 -3.98
C LYS A 119 -2.11 17.41 -5.29
N GLY A 120 -2.84 17.27 -6.40
CA GLY A 120 -2.30 17.42 -7.74
C GLY A 120 -1.80 18.83 -8.03
N THR A 121 -0.90 18.97 -9.00
CA THR A 121 -0.31 20.27 -9.38
C THR A 121 -1.13 21.03 -10.40
N ASP A 122 -1.98 20.35 -11.17
CA ASP A 122 -2.83 20.99 -12.17
C ASP A 122 -4.21 21.33 -11.56
N PRO A 123 -4.56 22.61 -11.39
CA PRO A 123 -5.86 22.99 -10.84
C PRO A 123 -7.03 22.71 -11.79
N ALA A 124 -6.78 22.47 -13.08
CA ALA A 124 -7.80 22.09 -14.05
C ALA A 124 -8.01 20.56 -14.15
N ASP A 125 -7.13 19.76 -13.52
CA ASP A 125 -7.26 18.30 -13.47
C ASP A 125 -8.10 17.88 -12.26
N ASP A 126 -9.32 17.43 -12.52
CA ASP A 126 -10.29 17.00 -11.51
C ASP A 126 -10.19 15.50 -11.16
N ARG A 127 -9.25 14.78 -11.79
CA ARG A 127 -9.07 13.35 -11.53
C ARG A 127 -8.54 13.10 -10.12
N ILE A 128 -9.13 12.10 -9.48
CA ILE A 128 -8.71 11.58 -8.19
C ILE A 128 -8.43 10.09 -8.33
N PHE A 129 -7.21 9.69 -8.01
CA PHE A 129 -6.83 8.29 -7.90
C PHE A 129 -6.84 7.88 -6.43
N ILE A 130 -7.50 6.77 -6.12
CA ILE A 130 -7.54 6.24 -4.75
C ILE A 130 -6.84 4.88 -4.75
N VAL A 131 -5.87 4.71 -3.85
CA VAL A 131 -5.25 3.43 -3.55
C VAL A 131 -5.57 3.09 -2.10
N GLN A 132 -6.08 1.89 -1.85
CA GLN A 132 -6.60 1.51 -0.54
C GLN A 132 -6.17 0.12 -0.07
N GLY A 133 -6.19 -0.05 1.25
CA GLY A 133 -6.09 -1.31 1.98
C GLY A 133 -6.87 -1.18 3.29
N HIS A 134 -7.35 -2.29 3.86
CA HIS A 134 -8.14 -2.23 5.09
C HIS A 134 -7.28 -2.55 6.33
N ILE A 135 -7.50 -1.80 7.40
CA ILE A 135 -6.70 -1.89 8.63
C ILE A 135 -7.30 -2.87 9.63
N ASP A 136 -8.60 -3.11 9.57
CA ASP A 136 -9.25 -3.98 10.51
C ASP A 136 -8.81 -5.44 10.32
N SER A 137 -8.93 -6.22 11.38
CA SER A 137 -8.61 -7.66 11.36
C SER A 137 -9.48 -8.35 12.39
N ARG A 138 -9.75 -9.63 12.21
CA ARG A 138 -10.59 -10.37 13.13
C ARG A 138 -10.17 -11.82 13.26
N VAL A 139 -10.58 -12.44 14.36
CA VAL A 139 -10.66 -13.90 14.46
C VAL A 139 -11.99 -14.39 13.87
N THR A 140 -12.18 -15.71 13.80
CA THR A 140 -13.38 -16.34 13.22
C THR A 140 -14.68 -15.86 13.86
N ASN A 141 -14.71 -15.70 15.19
CA ASN A 141 -15.86 -15.10 15.87
C ASN A 141 -15.87 -13.59 15.63
N VAL A 142 -16.81 -13.14 14.79
CA VAL A 142 -16.95 -11.73 14.39
C VAL A 142 -17.25 -10.77 15.55
N MET A 143 -17.80 -11.29 16.66
CA MET A 143 -18.12 -10.49 17.84
C MET A 143 -16.99 -10.46 18.87
N ASN A 144 -15.87 -11.13 18.60
CA ASN A 144 -14.72 -11.12 19.49
C ASN A 144 -13.94 -9.80 19.37
N ARG A 145 -13.76 -9.14 20.51
CA ARG A 145 -13.11 -7.82 20.63
C ARG A 145 -11.67 -7.90 21.14
N GLU A 146 -11.27 -9.05 21.66
CA GLU A 146 -10.15 -9.18 22.59
C GLU A 146 -9.05 -10.09 22.09
N SER A 147 -9.39 -11.18 21.41
CA SER A 147 -8.43 -12.15 20.90
C SER A 147 -7.48 -11.50 19.90
N ASP A 148 -6.21 -11.92 19.96
CA ASP A 148 -5.24 -11.50 18.98
C ASP A 148 -5.67 -11.93 17.57
N ALA A 149 -5.70 -10.96 16.67
CA ALA A 149 -5.97 -11.08 15.26
C ALA A 149 -4.86 -10.30 14.54
N PRO A 150 -3.66 -10.89 14.36
CA PRO A 150 -2.50 -10.15 13.85
C PRO A 150 -2.72 -9.62 12.43
N GLY A 151 -3.51 -10.33 11.60
CA GLY A 151 -3.94 -9.85 10.27
C GLY A 151 -2.78 -9.37 9.39
N ALA A 152 -1.64 -10.07 9.40
CA ALA A 152 -0.43 -9.61 8.72
C ALA A 152 -0.59 -9.55 7.20
N ASN A 153 -1.28 -10.55 6.62
CA ASN A 153 -1.60 -10.61 5.20
C ASN A 153 -3.00 -10.10 4.87
N ASP A 154 -3.95 -10.22 5.81
CA ASP A 154 -5.35 -9.82 5.64
C ASP A 154 -5.73 -8.75 6.68
N ASP A 155 -5.69 -7.45 6.33
CA ASP A 155 -5.00 -6.85 5.17
C ASP A 155 -3.85 -5.94 5.62
N GLY A 156 -3.07 -6.44 6.58
CA GLY A 156 -1.86 -5.75 7.05
C GLY A 156 -0.88 -5.48 5.90
N SER A 157 -0.79 -6.35 4.91
CA SER A 157 0.11 -6.20 3.76
C SER A 157 -0.38 -5.16 2.75
N GLY A 158 -1.68 -5.10 2.45
CA GLY A 158 -2.25 -4.06 1.58
C GLY A 158 -2.17 -2.70 2.25
N THR A 159 -2.50 -2.62 3.55
CA THR A 159 -2.30 -1.39 4.34
C THR A 159 -0.82 -0.96 4.36
N ALA A 160 0.12 -1.89 4.53
CA ALA A 160 1.56 -1.59 4.46
C ALA A 160 1.97 -1.06 3.08
N ALA A 161 1.43 -1.62 1.98
CA ALA A 161 1.67 -1.12 0.64
C ALA A 161 1.16 0.33 0.47
N VAL A 162 -0.03 0.66 0.98
CA VAL A 162 -0.56 2.03 0.94
C VAL A 162 0.35 3.01 1.72
N ILE A 163 0.82 2.61 2.90
CA ILE A 163 1.74 3.42 3.71
C ILE A 163 3.07 3.66 2.97
N GLU A 164 3.59 2.62 2.30
CA GLU A 164 4.84 2.72 1.53
C GLU A 164 4.68 3.58 0.27
N LEU A 165 3.55 3.47 -0.43
CA LEU A 165 3.23 4.35 -1.55
C LEU A 165 3.16 5.81 -1.11
N ALA A 166 2.49 6.11 0.02
CA ALA A 166 2.46 7.45 0.57
C ALA A 166 3.88 7.97 0.91
N ARG A 167 4.77 7.11 1.42
CA ARG A 167 6.16 7.47 1.73
C ARG A 167 6.96 7.87 0.49
N VAL A 168 6.84 7.09 -0.58
CA VAL A 168 7.60 7.28 -1.82
C VAL A 168 7.03 8.45 -2.61
N MET A 169 5.71 8.45 -2.81
CA MET A 169 5.04 9.38 -3.71
C MET A 169 4.86 10.78 -3.11
N SER A 170 4.91 10.95 -1.78
CA SER A 170 4.75 12.29 -1.16
C SER A 170 5.81 13.29 -1.64
N LYS A 171 6.99 12.82 -2.05
CA LYS A 171 8.10 13.63 -2.57
C LYS A 171 7.92 14.06 -4.03
N SER A 172 6.99 13.43 -4.75
CA SER A 172 6.83 13.58 -6.20
C SER A 172 5.60 14.40 -6.56
N GLN A 173 5.65 15.05 -7.72
CA GLN A 173 4.56 15.87 -8.24
C GLN A 173 3.78 15.10 -9.30
N PHE A 174 2.46 15.14 -9.20
CA PHE A 174 1.53 14.54 -10.15
C PHE A 174 0.49 15.60 -10.53
N PRO A 175 0.00 15.60 -11.78
CA PRO A 175 -1.04 16.54 -12.20
C PRO A 175 -2.35 16.28 -11.43
N ALA A 176 -2.75 15.02 -11.33
CA ALA A 176 -3.95 14.58 -10.62
C ALA A 176 -3.74 14.43 -9.11
N THR A 177 -4.84 14.46 -8.36
CA THR A 177 -4.83 14.22 -6.90
C THR A 177 -4.80 12.72 -6.60
N ILE A 178 -4.07 12.32 -5.55
CA ILE A 178 -3.99 10.93 -5.10
C ILE A 178 -4.42 10.86 -3.64
N ILE A 179 -5.30 9.92 -3.31
CA ILE A 179 -5.71 9.61 -1.94
C ILE A 179 -5.20 8.23 -1.57
N PHE A 180 -4.38 8.18 -0.54
CA PHE A 180 -3.96 6.94 0.13
C PHE A 180 -4.95 6.68 1.27
N ALA A 181 -5.78 5.66 1.10
CA ALA A 181 -6.88 5.36 2.01
C ALA A 181 -6.61 4.08 2.79
N VAL A 182 -6.59 4.17 4.11
CA VAL A 182 -6.55 3.03 5.01
C VAL A 182 -7.90 2.93 5.69
N VAL A 183 -8.73 2.00 5.20
CA VAL A 183 -10.15 1.93 5.57
C VAL A 183 -10.38 1.00 6.75
N SER A 184 -11.46 1.23 7.51
CA SER A 184 -11.92 0.34 8.58
C SER A 184 -13.32 -0.19 8.28
N GLY A 185 -13.62 -1.45 8.63
CA GLY A 185 -15.00 -1.97 8.56
C GLY A 185 -15.15 -3.45 8.82
#